data_AF-A0A9E5UYX3-F1
#
_entry.id   AF-A0A9E5UYX3-F1
#
_cell.length_a   1.000
_cell.length_b   1.000
_cell.length_c   1.000
_cell.angle_alpha   90.00
_cell.angle_beta   90.00
_cell.angle_gamma   90.00
#
_symmetry.space_group_name_H-M   'P 1'
#
loop_
_entity.id
_entity.type
_entity.pdbx_description
1 polymer ?
#
loop_
_entity_poly.entity_id
_entity_poly.type
_entity_poly.pdbx_seq_one_letter_code
_entity_poly.pdbx_strand_id
1 'polypeptide(L)' 'MFDQFFTTKEVGQGTGLGLDIVRRVVVGQHRGDIRFESEPGDTRFQVRLPIRPAKSTASK' A
#
# COMPACT_ATOMS: atom_id res chain seq x y z
N MET A 1 -0.42 -4.92 -9.26
CA MET A 1 0.00 -3.50 -9.09
C MET A 1 0.74 -3.25 -7.79
N PHE A 2 0.35 -3.87 -6.68
CA PHE A 2 1.10 -3.79 -5.40
C PHE A 2 2.25 -4.81 -5.32
N ASP A 3 2.61 -5.42 -6.44
CA ASP A 3 3.63 -6.44 -6.53
C ASP A 3 5.00 -5.76 -6.62
N GLN A 4 5.97 -6.35 -5.93
CA GLN A 4 7.33 -5.81 -5.91
C GLN A 4 7.89 -5.74 -7.34
N PHE A 5 8.55 -4.62 -7.65
CA PHE A 5 9.16 -4.33 -8.97
C PHE A 5 8.18 -4.08 -10.12
N PHE A 6 6.87 -4.16 -9.91
CA PHE A 6 5.90 -3.80 -10.95
C PHE A 6 5.97 -2.31 -11.26
N THR A 7 6.17 -1.97 -12.54
CA THR A 7 6.17 -0.59 -13.03
C THR A 7 5.77 -0.56 -14.51
N THR A 8 5.04 0.48 -14.90
CA THR A 8 4.77 0.80 -16.32
C THR A 8 5.76 1.80 -16.89
N LYS A 9 6.68 2.33 -16.06
CA LYS A 9 7.75 3.21 -16.50
C LYS A 9 8.84 2.43 -17.21
N GLU A 10 9.51 3.10 -18.15
CA GLU A 10 10.69 2.60 -18.83
C GLU A 10 11.81 2.16 -17.87
N VAL A 11 12.70 1.30 -18.38
CA VAL A 11 13.86 0.80 -17.63
C VAL A 11 14.71 1.98 -17.13
N GLY A 12 15.08 1.94 -15.85
CA GLY A 12 15.88 2.99 -15.20
C GLY A 12 15.09 4.20 -14.71
N GLN A 13 13.80 4.33 -15.01
CA GLN A 13 12.95 5.46 -14.58
C GLN A 13 12.20 5.21 -13.26
N GLY A 14 12.43 4.05 -12.63
CA GLY A 14 11.86 3.70 -11.35
C GLY A 14 12.16 2.25 -10.97
N THR A 15 12.04 1.95 -9.68
CA THR A 15 12.30 0.61 -9.12
C THR A 15 11.05 -0.27 -9.02
N GLY A 16 9.86 0.30 -9.21
CA GLY A 16 8.59 -0.42 -9.01
C GLY A 16 8.32 -0.85 -7.56
N LEU A 17 8.99 -0.24 -6.57
CA LEU A 17 8.88 -0.62 -5.16
C LEU A 17 7.85 0.18 -4.36
N GLY A 18 7.45 1.36 -4.85
CA GLY A 18 6.67 2.32 -4.05
C GLY A 18 5.37 1.74 -3.49
N LEU A 19 4.57 1.08 -4.33
CA LEU A 19 3.27 0.55 -3.91
C LEU A 19 3.39 -0.68 -3.01
N ASP A 20 4.35 -1.56 -3.26
CA ASP A 20 4.65 -2.69 -2.36
C ASP A 20 5.04 -2.17 -0.96
N ILE A 21 5.89 -1.15 -0.88
CA ILE A 21 6.28 -0.51 0.40
C ILE A 21 5.04 0.05 1.11
N VAL A 22 4.18 0.79 0.41
CA VAL A 22 2.95 1.35 0.99
C VAL A 22 2.07 0.24 1.55
N ARG A 23 1.86 -0.86 0.81
CA ARG A 23 1.05 -1.99 1.27
C ARG A 23 1.65 -2.65 2.53
N ARG A 24 2.98 -2.85 2.56
CA ARG A 24 3.67 -3.40 3.73
C ARG A 24 3.54 -2.52 4.96
N VAL A 25 3.67 -1.20 4.80
CA VAL A 25 3.54 -0.24 5.91
C VAL A 25 2.10 -0.20 6.40
N VAL A 26 1.15 0.10 5.52
CA VAL A 26 -0.26 0.30 5.89
C VAL A 26 -0.88 -0.99 6.45
N VAL A 27 -0.79 -2.09 5.72
CA VAL A 27 -1.46 -3.36 6.10
C VAL A 27 -0.59 -4.15 7.08
N GLY A 28 0.71 -4.28 6.76
CA GLY A 28 1.65 -5.14 7.48
C GLY A 28 2.12 -4.56 8.82
N GLN A 29 2.25 -3.25 8.96
CA GLN A 29 2.71 -2.63 10.22
C GLN A 29 1.55 -1.97 10.98
N HIS A 30 0.71 -1.21 10.28
CA HIS A 30 -0.34 -0.43 10.93
C HIS A 30 -1.69 -1.13 11.02
N ARG A 31 -1.84 -2.34 10.45
CA ARG A 31 -3.11 -3.08 10.40
C ARG A 31 -4.24 -2.23 9.78
N GLY A 32 -3.87 -1.33 8.87
CA GLY A 32 -4.79 -0.51 8.11
C GLY A 32 -5.19 -1.18 6.80
N ASP A 33 -5.82 -0.38 5.94
CA ASP A 33 -6.32 -0.78 4.64
C ASP A 33 -5.92 0.23 3.57
N ILE A 34 -5.68 -0.25 2.36
CA ILE A 34 -5.42 0.58 1.18
C ILE A 34 -6.26 0.10 0.02
N ARG A 35 -6.98 1.03 -0.60
CA ARG A 35 -7.80 0.81 -1.80
C ARG A 35 -7.46 1.84 -2.85
N PHE A 36 -7.81 1.54 -4.09
CA PHE A 36 -7.70 2.50 -5.16
C PHE A 36 -8.87 2.34 -6.13
N GLU A 37 -9.22 3.45 -6.74
CA GLU A 37 -10.16 3.54 -7.85
C GLU A 37 -9.43 4.27 -8.98
N SER A 38 -9.60 3.79 -10.21
CA SER A 38 -8.89 4.33 -11.36
C SER A 38 -9.76 4.30 -12.59
N GLU A 39 -9.76 5.44 -13.28
CA GLU A 39 -10.19 5.62 -14.66
C GLU A 39 -9.09 6.37 -15.43
N PRO A 40 -9.06 6.32 -16.77
CA PRO A 40 -8.04 7.05 -17.53
C PRO A 40 -8.07 8.56 -17.20
N GLY A 41 -6.96 9.08 -16.68
CA GLY A 41 -6.83 10.49 -16.29
C GLY A 41 -7.21 10.81 -14.84
N ASP A 42 -7.82 9.88 -14.09
CA ASP A 42 -8.10 10.04 -12.66
C ASP A 42 -7.76 8.74 -11.91
N THR A 43 -6.86 8.83 -10.93
CA THR A 43 -6.51 7.70 -10.07
C THR A 43 -6.44 8.18 -8.64
N ARG A 44 -7.21 7.52 -7.77
CA ARG A 44 -7.31 7.89 -6.36
C ARG A 44 -6.96 6.71 -5.49
N PHE A 45 -6.04 6.95 -4.56
CA PHE A 45 -5.71 5.99 -3.51
C PHE A 45 -6.32 6.46 -2.20
N GLN A 46 -6.95 5.53 -1.49
CA GLN A 46 -7.49 5.75 -0.16
C GLN A 46 -6.77 4.86 0.85
N VAL A 47 -6.13 5.50 1.83
CA VAL A 47 -5.49 4.83 2.98
C VAL A 47 -6.36 5.02 4.21
N ARG A 48 -6.66 3.93 4.91
CA ARG A 48 -7.43 3.94 6.16
C ARG A 48 -6.59 3.34 7.26
N LEU A 49 -6.32 4.11 8.32
CA LEU A 49 -5.57 3.65 9.47
C LEU A 49 -6.49 3.57 10.70
N PRO A 50 -6.34 2.56 11.56
CA PRO A 50 -7.02 2.51 12.84
C PRO A 50 -6.62 3.72 13.72
N ILE A 51 -7.60 4.41 14.30
CA ILE A 51 -7.36 5.55 15.22
C ILE A 51 -6.63 5.09 16.49
N ARG A 52 -6.89 3.86 16.91
CA ARG A 52 -6.18 3.20 18.01
C ARG A 52 -5.37 2.06 17.42
N PRO A 53 -4.10 1.88 17.84
CA PRO A 53 -3.33 0.71 17.42
C PRO A 53 -4.12 -0.54 17.77
N ALA A 54 -4.13 -1.51 16.85
CA ALA A 54 -4.76 -2.80 17.11
C ALA A 54 -4.21 -3.34 18.42
N LYS A 55 -5.09 -3.62 19.40
CA LYS A 55 -4.66 -4.23 20.65
C LYS A 55 -3.91 -5.50 20.28
N SER A 56 -2.63 -5.56 20.61
CA SER A 56 -1.87 -6.80 20.55
C SER A 56 -2.60 -7.80 21.45
N THR A 57 -3.38 -8.68 20.86
CA THR A 57 -3.85 -9.88 21.53
C THR A 57 -2.62 -10.77 21.67
N ALA A 58 -1.86 -10.56 22.74
CA ALA A 58 -0.84 -11.50 23.16
C ALA A 58 -1.54 -12.83 23.43
N SER A 59 -1.34 -13.82 22.56
CA SER A 59 -1.70 -15.19 22.87
C SER A 59 -0.78 -15.64 24.01
N LYS A 60 -1.40 -16.06 25.11
CA LYS A 60 -0.78 -16.91 26.12
C LYS A 60 -0.41 -18.26 25.50
#